data_AF-A0A7S2KI75-F1
#
_entry.id   AF-A0A7S2KI75-F1
#
_cell.length_a   1.000
_cell.length_b   1.000
_cell.length_c   1.000
_cell.angle_alpha   90.00
_cell.angle_beta   90.00
_cell.angle_gamma   90.00
#
_symmetry.space_group_name_H-M   'P 1'
#
loop_
_entity.id
_entity.type
_entity.pdbx_description
1 polymer ?
#
loop_
_entity_poly.entity_id
_entity_poly.type
_entity_poly.pdbx_seq_one_letter_code
_entity_poly.pdbx_strand_id
1 'polypeptide(L)'
;MPSKSKKKDAQAASKKAEQKRKTKLVEDKTFGLKNKNKSKKVQDYVKSTTASVMGGGDRKKRVEEERKKQEKIARKAMKKAAEDERNALFNDALMATQKKTTTKLKGTSEAIGRDAASEANEKKGTSRAMKMMFQMDAKEMEDRLKEDPNYVRTLEDEVEAQRQKMFDDFKKSGKKGTPVTEETLKIWQDKKRKKRLEEAKKLVEAESRKKKGGKGLSVLSGRALYEYNKSLFKDDEAANDNETPESAVANKKVDSVDEVAEKVQSDLFLEGDDDDLDDLEDD
;
A
#
# COMPACT_ATOMS: atom_id res chain seq x y z
N MET A 1 0.92 5.46 60.90
CA MET A 1 0.68 4.61 59.70
C MET A 1 2.02 4.25 59.08
N PRO A 2 2.38 2.97 58.92
CA PRO A 2 3.70 2.58 58.39
C PRO A 2 3.83 2.95 56.90
N SER A 3 4.99 3.49 56.52
CA SER A 3 5.27 4.07 55.20
C SER A 3 5.25 3.04 54.06
N LYS A 4 4.79 3.46 52.86
CA LYS A 4 4.67 2.61 51.65
C LYS A 4 5.99 1.96 51.20
N SER A 5 7.15 2.48 51.62
CA SER A 5 8.47 1.90 51.30
C SER A 5 8.74 0.61 52.08
N LYS A 6 8.52 0.58 53.40
CA LYS A 6 8.69 -0.63 54.23
C LYS A 6 7.79 -1.79 53.78
N LYS A 7 6.65 -1.50 53.15
CA LYS A 7 5.73 -2.53 52.61
C LYS A 7 6.27 -3.20 51.34
N LYS A 8 7.06 -2.51 50.51
CA LYS A 8 7.70 -3.08 49.31
C LYS A 8 8.87 -4.01 49.67
N ASP A 9 9.68 -3.63 50.65
CA ASP A 9 10.85 -4.42 51.07
C ASP A 9 10.44 -5.74 51.76
N ALA A 10 9.38 -5.70 52.58
CA ALA A 10 8.77 -6.89 53.16
C ALA A 10 8.18 -7.84 52.09
N GLN A 11 7.63 -7.28 51.01
CA GLN A 11 7.06 -8.07 49.90
C GLN A 11 8.14 -8.69 49.00
N ALA A 12 9.30 -8.04 48.86
CA ALA A 12 10.46 -8.58 48.15
C ALA A 12 11.11 -9.75 48.93
N ALA A 13 11.21 -9.64 50.26
CA ALA A 13 11.70 -10.71 51.13
C ALA A 13 10.81 -11.97 51.07
N SER A 14 9.48 -11.80 51.04
CA SER A 14 8.52 -12.91 50.90
C SER A 14 8.66 -13.65 49.58
N LYS A 15 8.81 -12.93 48.46
CA LYS A 15 8.99 -13.54 47.13
C LYS A 15 10.27 -14.36 47.01
N LYS A 16 11.37 -13.89 47.61
CA LYS A 16 12.64 -14.63 47.64
C LYS A 16 12.53 -15.90 48.50
N ALA A 17 11.80 -15.85 49.61
CA ALA A 17 11.51 -17.02 50.43
C ALA A 17 10.63 -18.05 49.69
N GLU A 18 9.60 -17.60 48.98
CA GLU A 18 8.73 -18.45 48.15
C GLU A 18 9.50 -19.11 46.99
N GLN A 19 10.39 -18.37 46.32
CA GLN A 19 11.24 -18.92 45.27
C GLN A 19 12.16 -20.02 45.81
N LYS A 20 12.80 -19.80 46.97
CA LYS A 20 13.63 -20.84 47.64
C LYS A 20 12.83 -22.08 48.04
N ARG A 21 11.57 -21.92 48.46
CA ARG A 21 10.68 -23.06 48.74
C ARG A 21 10.34 -23.83 47.46
N LYS A 22 10.06 -23.13 46.36
CA LYS A 22 9.77 -23.74 45.05
C LYS A 22 11.00 -24.46 44.48
N THR A 23 12.21 -23.90 44.60
CA THR A 23 13.44 -24.58 44.14
C THR A 23 13.70 -25.85 44.93
N LYS A 24 13.55 -25.84 46.26
CA LYS A 24 13.64 -27.04 47.10
C LYS A 24 12.62 -28.10 46.69
N LEU A 25 11.37 -27.70 46.42
CA LEU A 25 10.32 -28.62 45.99
C LEU A 25 10.63 -29.25 44.61
N VAL A 26 11.24 -28.50 43.69
CA VAL A 26 11.72 -29.04 42.41
C VAL A 26 12.89 -30.00 42.65
N GLU A 27 13.84 -29.64 43.51
CA GLU A 27 14.98 -30.48 43.85
C GLU A 27 14.55 -31.81 44.46
N ASP A 28 13.57 -31.82 45.36
CA ASP A 28 13.03 -33.03 46.00
C ASP A 28 12.28 -33.91 45.00
N LYS A 29 11.38 -33.33 44.19
CA LYS A 29 10.61 -34.08 43.17
C LYS A 29 11.47 -34.62 42.03
N THR A 30 12.67 -34.07 41.84
CA THR A 30 13.59 -34.48 40.76
C THR A 30 14.83 -35.21 41.29
N PHE A 31 14.98 -35.37 42.61
CA PHE A 31 16.20 -35.83 43.28
C PHE A 31 16.73 -37.17 42.75
N GLY A 32 15.85 -38.16 42.54
CA GLY A 32 16.24 -39.48 42.03
C GLY A 32 16.36 -39.59 40.50
N LEU A 33 15.91 -38.57 39.76
CA LEU A 33 15.93 -38.59 38.29
C LEU A 33 17.22 -37.99 37.72
N LYS A 34 18.00 -37.28 38.56
CA LYS A 34 19.25 -36.61 38.16
C LYS A 34 20.34 -37.58 37.65
N ASN A 35 20.37 -38.82 38.14
CA ASN A 35 21.28 -39.88 37.65
C ASN A 35 20.83 -40.52 36.32
N LYS A 36 19.63 -40.22 35.83
CA LYS A 36 19.07 -40.72 34.55
C LYS A 36 18.78 -39.59 33.56
N ASN A 37 19.45 -38.44 33.74
CA ASN A 37 19.28 -37.22 32.95
C ASN A 37 19.62 -37.34 31.45
N LYS A 38 20.16 -38.48 30.99
CA LYS A 38 20.43 -38.74 29.57
C LYS A 38 19.19 -39.19 28.80
N SER A 39 18.15 -39.68 29.48
CA SER A 39 16.91 -40.11 28.83
C SER A 39 16.02 -38.90 28.52
N LYS A 40 15.60 -38.77 27.26
CA LYS A 40 14.70 -37.69 26.80
C LYS A 40 13.40 -37.64 27.61
N LYS A 41 12.83 -38.81 27.95
CA LYS A 41 11.61 -38.93 28.78
C LYS A 41 11.82 -38.38 30.20
N VAL A 42 13.01 -38.62 30.78
CA VAL A 42 13.38 -38.10 32.11
C VAL A 42 13.60 -36.58 32.05
N GLN A 43 14.28 -36.09 31.01
CA GLN A 43 14.47 -34.65 30.80
C GLN A 43 13.13 -33.92 30.65
N ASP A 44 12.18 -34.49 29.91
CA ASP A 44 10.87 -33.88 29.68
C ASP A 44 10.01 -33.90 30.96
N TYR A 45 10.09 -34.96 31.77
CA TYR A 45 9.44 -35.02 33.08
C TYR A 45 10.01 -34.01 34.09
N VAL A 46 11.34 -33.83 34.11
CA VAL A 46 12.00 -32.81 34.94
C VAL A 46 11.57 -31.41 34.50
N LYS A 47 11.52 -31.14 33.18
CA LYS A 47 11.06 -29.87 32.61
C LYS A 47 9.60 -29.57 32.97
N SER A 48 8.69 -30.53 32.81
CA SER A 48 7.27 -30.36 33.11
C SER A 48 7.04 -30.15 34.61
N THR A 49 7.70 -30.92 35.47
CA THR A 49 7.62 -30.78 36.93
C THR A 49 8.16 -29.42 37.40
N THR A 50 9.30 -28.98 36.84
CA THR A 50 9.87 -27.65 37.12
C THR A 50 8.93 -26.54 36.67
N ALA A 51 8.36 -26.64 35.46
CA ALA A 51 7.41 -25.67 34.93
C ALA A 51 6.10 -25.61 35.74
N SER A 52 5.61 -26.74 36.25
CA SER A 52 4.40 -26.80 37.08
C SER A 52 4.61 -26.14 38.45
N VAL A 53 5.75 -26.40 39.10
CA VAL A 53 6.08 -25.86 40.43
C VAL A 53 6.49 -24.38 40.37
N MET A 54 7.22 -23.97 39.32
CA MET A 54 7.68 -22.58 39.16
C MET A 54 6.63 -21.69 38.46
N GLY A 55 5.85 -22.26 37.54
CA GLY A 55 4.88 -21.55 36.69
C GLY A 55 3.51 -21.27 37.34
N GLY A 56 3.22 -21.83 38.53
CA GLY A 56 2.00 -21.56 39.29
C GLY A 56 1.86 -20.15 39.86
N GLY A 57 2.68 -19.19 39.42
CA GLY A 57 2.84 -17.88 40.07
C GLY A 57 1.93 -16.76 39.59
N ASP A 58 1.57 -16.66 38.32
CA ASP A 58 0.79 -15.51 37.84
C ASP A 58 0.08 -15.82 36.50
N ARG A 59 -1.13 -16.39 36.56
CA ARG A 59 -1.98 -16.63 35.38
C ARG A 59 -2.17 -15.36 34.54
N LYS A 60 -2.22 -14.18 35.19
CA LYS A 60 -2.32 -12.88 34.51
C LYS A 60 -1.07 -12.53 33.68
N LYS A 61 0.14 -12.83 34.17
CA LYS A 61 1.38 -12.55 33.42
C LYS A 61 1.52 -13.46 32.20
N ARG A 62 1.13 -14.73 32.32
CA ARG A 62 1.16 -15.67 31.17
C ARG A 62 0.20 -15.25 30.06
N VAL A 63 -1.03 -14.87 30.43
CA VAL A 63 -2.03 -14.37 29.47
C VAL A 63 -1.56 -13.08 28.79
N GLU A 64 -0.90 -12.18 29.54
CA GLU A 64 -0.37 -10.94 28.97
C GLU A 64 0.84 -11.16 28.06
N GLU A 65 1.73 -12.10 28.40
CA GLU A 65 2.84 -12.51 27.53
C GLU A 65 2.36 -13.22 26.26
N GLU A 66 1.36 -14.09 26.36
CA GLU A 66 0.72 -14.74 25.21
C GLU A 66 0.05 -13.69 24.29
N ARG A 67 -0.67 -12.72 24.85
CA ARG A 67 -1.26 -11.61 24.09
C ARG A 67 -0.20 -10.77 23.39
N LYS A 68 0.87 -10.39 24.08
CA LYS A 68 2.00 -9.63 23.48
C LYS A 68 2.72 -10.43 22.39
N LYS A 69 2.81 -11.75 22.53
CA LYS A 69 3.41 -12.62 21.51
C LYS A 69 2.50 -12.72 20.28
N GLN A 70 1.19 -12.88 20.47
CA GLN A 70 0.20 -12.86 19.40
C GLN A 70 0.17 -11.52 18.67
N GLU A 71 0.22 -10.40 19.39
CA GLU A 71 0.26 -9.06 18.81
C GLU A 71 1.54 -8.81 18.01
N LYS A 72 2.70 -9.30 18.48
CA LYS A 72 3.95 -9.26 17.71
C LYS A 72 3.90 -10.09 16.44
N ILE A 73 3.25 -11.25 16.48
CA ILE A 73 3.06 -12.11 15.30
C ILE A 73 2.10 -11.42 14.32
N ALA A 74 0.97 -10.90 14.80
CA ALA A 74 0.01 -10.15 13.99
C ALA A 74 0.63 -8.89 13.36
N ARG A 75 1.44 -8.13 14.11
CA ARG A 75 2.15 -6.96 13.58
C ARG A 75 3.19 -7.32 12.52
N LYS A 76 3.91 -8.43 12.69
CA LYS A 76 4.85 -8.93 11.67
C LYS A 76 4.11 -9.43 10.43
N ALA A 77 2.98 -10.12 10.60
CA ALA A 77 2.14 -10.56 9.50
C ALA A 77 1.54 -9.37 8.73
N MET A 78 1.02 -8.35 9.44
CA MET A 78 0.49 -7.14 8.82
C MET A 78 1.58 -6.35 8.09
N LYS A 79 2.78 -6.21 8.68
CA LYS A 79 3.90 -5.53 8.02
C LYS A 79 4.36 -6.29 6.77
N LYS A 80 4.39 -7.62 6.83
CA LYS A 80 4.72 -8.45 5.67
C LYS A 80 3.66 -8.33 4.58
N ALA A 81 2.37 -8.40 4.93
CA ALA A 81 1.28 -8.21 3.97
C ALA A 81 1.34 -6.83 3.31
N ALA A 82 1.58 -5.76 4.07
CA ALA A 82 1.73 -4.41 3.51
C ALA A 82 2.97 -4.25 2.62
N GLU A 83 4.07 -4.96 2.94
CA GLU A 83 5.27 -4.98 2.09
C GLU A 83 5.07 -5.80 0.82
N ASP A 84 4.36 -6.92 0.90
CA ASP A 84 3.98 -7.74 -0.26
C ASP A 84 3.01 -6.97 -1.18
N GLU A 85 2.01 -6.27 -0.62
CA GLU A 85 1.11 -5.36 -1.34
C GLU A 85 1.89 -4.20 -1.99
N ARG A 86 2.79 -3.55 -1.25
CA ARG A 86 3.65 -2.47 -1.79
C ARG A 86 4.53 -2.99 -2.92
N ASN A 87 5.16 -4.15 -2.75
CA ASN A 87 6.07 -4.71 -3.73
C ASN A 87 5.31 -5.21 -4.97
N ALA A 88 4.09 -5.73 -4.83
CA ALA A 88 3.22 -6.04 -5.96
C ALA A 88 2.87 -4.77 -6.75
N LEU A 89 2.49 -3.69 -6.05
CA LEU A 89 2.18 -2.40 -6.67
C LEU A 89 3.41 -1.75 -7.35
N PHE A 90 4.59 -1.84 -6.74
CA PHE A 90 5.80 -1.20 -7.26
C PHE A 90 6.53 -2.03 -8.32
N ASN A 91 6.55 -3.36 -8.22
CA ASN A 91 7.26 -4.20 -9.19
C ASN A 91 6.47 -4.36 -10.49
N ASP A 92 5.13 -4.34 -10.44
CA ASP A 92 4.31 -4.35 -11.65
C ASP A 92 4.54 -3.07 -12.47
N ALA A 93 4.65 -1.92 -11.80
CA ALA A 93 5.01 -0.64 -12.42
C ALA A 93 6.46 -0.60 -12.97
N LEU A 94 7.42 -1.28 -12.34
CA LEU A 94 8.81 -1.34 -12.82
C LEU A 94 9.01 -2.34 -13.98
N MET A 95 8.26 -3.45 -14.00
CA MET A 95 8.32 -4.46 -15.08
C MET A 95 7.66 -3.95 -16.38
N ALA A 96 6.71 -3.03 -16.29
CA ALA A 96 6.12 -2.35 -17.46
C ALA A 96 7.09 -1.39 -18.16
N THR A 97 8.15 -0.92 -17.48
CA THR A 97 9.10 0.07 -18.02
C THR A 97 10.47 -0.51 -18.38
N GLN A 98 10.87 -1.67 -17.82
CA GLN A 98 12.15 -2.32 -18.15
C GLN A 98 11.99 -3.48 -19.13
N LYS A 99 11.84 -3.15 -20.42
CA LYS A 99 12.18 -4.09 -21.50
C LYS A 99 13.69 -4.38 -21.46
N LYS A 100 14.02 -5.59 -20.99
CA LYS A 100 15.10 -6.48 -21.47
C LYS A 100 16.54 -5.95 -21.43
N THR A 101 17.21 -6.16 -20.30
CA THR A 101 18.67 -6.37 -20.26
C THR A 101 19.00 -7.81 -19.88
N THR A 102 19.18 -8.63 -20.92
CA THR A 102 20.12 -9.76 -21.05
C THR A 102 20.67 -10.40 -19.76
N THR A 103 20.22 -11.61 -19.46
CA THR A 103 21.01 -12.58 -18.67
C THR A 103 21.39 -13.76 -19.55
N LYS A 104 22.69 -13.87 -19.81
CA LYS A 104 23.38 -14.92 -20.56
C LYS A 104 23.01 -16.31 -20.03
N LEU A 105 22.31 -17.11 -20.84
CA LEU A 105 22.41 -18.57 -20.77
C LEU A 105 23.52 -19.03 -21.71
N LYS A 106 24.52 -19.71 -21.15
CA LYS A 106 25.64 -20.33 -21.86
C LYS A 106 25.11 -21.57 -22.61
N GLY A 107 24.60 -21.36 -23.81
CA GLY A 107 24.33 -22.41 -24.79
C GLY A 107 25.46 -22.45 -25.81
N THR A 108 26.14 -23.59 -25.94
CA THR A 108 27.02 -23.89 -27.08
C THR A 108 26.14 -24.10 -28.31
N SER A 109 25.74 -23.00 -28.95
CA SER A 109 25.31 -23.02 -30.34
C SER A 109 26.43 -22.38 -31.14
N GLU A 110 27.02 -23.16 -32.04
CA GLU A 110 28.02 -22.68 -32.98
C GLU A 110 27.51 -21.41 -33.66
N ALA A 111 28.22 -20.30 -33.43
CA ALA A 111 27.98 -19.08 -34.16
C ALA A 111 28.45 -19.31 -35.60
N ILE A 112 27.53 -19.73 -36.46
CA ILE A 112 27.67 -19.49 -37.90
C ILE A 112 27.69 -17.97 -38.05
N GLY A 113 28.88 -17.44 -38.34
CA GLY A 113 29.11 -16.03 -38.60
C GLY A 113 28.25 -15.58 -39.78
N ARG A 114 27.70 -14.37 -39.65
CA ARG A 114 26.82 -13.70 -40.61
C ARG A 114 27.50 -13.31 -41.92
N ASP A 115 28.75 -13.72 -42.16
CA ASP A 115 29.55 -13.28 -43.30
C ASP A 115 30.07 -14.43 -44.19
N ALA A 116 29.64 -15.68 -43.95
CA ALA A 116 30.04 -16.81 -44.78
C ALA A 116 28.93 -17.24 -45.74
N ALA A 117 28.98 -16.65 -46.94
CA ALA A 117 28.36 -17.08 -48.20
C ALA A 117 26.85 -16.82 -48.41
N SER A 118 26.54 -15.68 -49.04
CA SER A 118 25.79 -15.65 -50.31
C SER A 118 25.61 -14.20 -50.74
N GLU A 119 26.21 -13.87 -51.88
CA GLU A 119 25.81 -12.74 -52.70
C GLU A 119 24.31 -12.78 -53.02
N ALA A 120 23.76 -11.61 -53.33
CA ALA A 120 22.48 -11.36 -54.00
C ALA A 120 21.15 -11.57 -53.24
N ASN A 121 20.56 -10.41 -52.90
CA ASN A 121 19.15 -10.05 -53.13
C ASN A 121 18.03 -10.57 -52.17
N GLU A 122 17.06 -9.67 -51.98
CA GLU A 122 15.72 -9.82 -51.37
C GLU A 122 15.58 -9.68 -49.84
N LYS A 123 15.27 -8.44 -49.41
CA LYS A 123 14.36 -8.20 -48.27
C LYS A 123 13.00 -8.86 -48.58
N LYS A 124 12.84 -10.14 -48.27
CA LYS A 124 11.53 -10.80 -48.29
C LYS A 124 10.69 -10.21 -47.16
N GLY A 125 9.97 -9.14 -47.45
CA GLY A 125 8.92 -8.63 -46.56
C GLY A 125 7.95 -9.78 -46.29
N THR A 126 7.81 -10.17 -45.02
CA THR A 126 6.81 -11.15 -44.59
C THR A 126 5.48 -10.75 -45.20
N SER A 127 4.94 -11.57 -46.10
CA SER A 127 3.72 -11.23 -46.83
C SER A 127 2.62 -10.86 -45.83
N ARG A 128 1.72 -9.96 -46.20
CA ARG A 128 0.62 -9.53 -45.31
C ARG A 128 -0.15 -10.72 -44.73
N ALA A 129 -0.26 -11.81 -45.50
CA ALA A 129 -0.82 -13.09 -45.06
C ALA A 129 -0.01 -13.74 -43.93
N MET A 130 1.32 -13.81 -44.05
CA MET A 130 2.20 -14.36 -43.02
C MET A 130 2.20 -13.48 -41.76
N LYS A 131 2.15 -12.15 -41.93
CA LYS A 131 1.99 -11.21 -40.81
C LYS A 131 0.63 -11.34 -40.09
N MET A 132 -0.44 -11.69 -40.81
CA MET A 132 -1.73 -12.02 -40.19
C MET A 132 -1.71 -13.38 -39.51
N MET A 133 -1.05 -14.38 -40.10
CA MET A 133 -0.88 -15.71 -39.49
C MET A 133 -0.17 -15.61 -38.14
N PHE A 134 0.93 -14.84 -38.06
CA PHE A 134 1.63 -14.62 -36.79
C PHE A 134 0.81 -13.84 -35.76
N GLN A 135 -0.06 -12.92 -36.20
CA GLN A 135 -0.97 -12.22 -35.28
C GLN A 135 -2.09 -13.13 -34.76
N MET A 136 -2.59 -14.04 -35.60
CA MET A 136 -3.57 -15.05 -35.19
C MET A 136 -2.94 -16.05 -34.23
N ASP A 137 -1.72 -16.51 -34.52
CA ASP A 137 -0.97 -17.44 -33.67
C ASP A 137 -0.59 -16.80 -32.32
N ALA A 138 -0.23 -15.51 -32.31
CA ALA A 138 -0.02 -14.75 -31.08
C ALA A 138 -1.30 -14.62 -30.24
N LYS A 139 -2.44 -14.35 -30.88
CA LYS A 139 -3.73 -14.26 -30.21
C LYS A 139 -4.18 -15.62 -29.66
N GLU A 140 -3.98 -16.69 -30.43
CA GLU A 140 -4.30 -18.04 -30.00
C GLU A 140 -3.43 -18.48 -28.81
N MET A 141 -2.15 -18.13 -28.79
CA MET A 141 -1.31 -18.33 -27.60
C MET A 141 -1.76 -17.51 -26.40
N GLU A 142 -2.19 -16.26 -26.60
CA GLU A 142 -2.69 -15.42 -25.51
C GLU A 142 -3.98 -16.00 -24.92
N ASP A 143 -4.88 -16.51 -25.76
CA ASP A 143 -6.11 -17.17 -25.33
C ASP A 143 -5.80 -18.49 -24.61
N ARG A 144 -4.82 -19.28 -25.07
CA ARG A 144 -4.33 -20.46 -24.35
C ARG A 144 -3.71 -20.11 -22.99
N LEU A 145 -2.95 -19.02 -22.91
CA LEU A 145 -2.41 -18.52 -21.65
C LEU A 145 -3.54 -18.11 -20.69
N LYS A 146 -4.64 -17.55 -21.20
CA LYS A 146 -5.84 -17.20 -20.41
C LYS A 146 -6.63 -18.44 -19.96
N GLU A 147 -6.56 -19.53 -20.70
CA GLU A 147 -7.18 -20.82 -20.38
C GLU A 147 -6.37 -21.64 -19.36
N ASP A 148 -5.08 -21.33 -19.17
CA ASP A 148 -4.27 -22.01 -18.18
C ASP A 148 -4.83 -21.80 -16.75
N PRO A 149 -4.98 -22.86 -15.95
CA PRO A 149 -5.56 -22.76 -14.60
C PRO A 149 -4.70 -21.95 -13.61
N ASN A 150 -3.48 -21.58 -14.01
CA ASN A 150 -2.58 -20.71 -13.25
C ASN A 150 -2.55 -19.26 -13.79
N TYR A 151 -3.43 -18.93 -14.74
CA TYR A 151 -3.56 -17.58 -15.26
C TYR A 151 -4.10 -16.63 -14.18
N VAL A 152 -3.29 -15.64 -13.83
CA VAL A 152 -3.72 -14.57 -12.94
C VAL A 152 -4.30 -13.48 -13.83
N ARG A 153 -5.63 -13.31 -13.75
CA ARG A 153 -6.34 -12.26 -14.47
C ARG A 153 -5.75 -10.90 -14.11
N THR A 154 -5.31 -10.16 -15.12
CA THR A 154 -4.70 -8.84 -14.91
C THR A 154 -5.79 -7.79 -14.68
N LEU A 155 -5.41 -6.62 -14.17
CA LEU A 155 -6.34 -5.50 -14.03
C LEU A 155 -6.86 -5.06 -15.40
N GLU A 156 -6.02 -5.14 -16.43
CA GLU A 156 -6.36 -4.85 -17.83
C GLU A 156 -7.45 -5.80 -18.34
N ASP A 157 -7.36 -7.10 -18.05
CA ASP A 157 -8.38 -8.08 -18.43
C ASP A 157 -9.71 -7.85 -17.73
N GLU A 158 -9.67 -7.43 -16.46
CA GLU A 158 -10.88 -7.09 -15.73
C GLU A 158 -11.53 -5.84 -16.33
N VAL A 159 -10.74 -4.80 -16.60
CA VAL A 159 -11.21 -3.57 -17.25
C VAL A 159 -11.79 -3.86 -18.63
N GLU A 160 -11.14 -4.72 -19.43
CA GLU A 160 -11.63 -5.05 -20.77
C GLU A 160 -12.91 -5.90 -20.72
N ALA A 161 -13.02 -6.86 -19.80
CA ALA A 161 -14.28 -7.58 -19.60
C ALA A 161 -15.41 -6.67 -19.09
N GLN A 162 -15.11 -5.70 -18.23
CA GLN A 162 -16.08 -4.69 -17.81
C GLN A 162 -16.52 -3.83 -19.01
N ARG A 163 -15.59 -3.41 -19.88
CA ARG A 163 -15.92 -2.68 -21.13
C ARG A 163 -16.82 -3.50 -22.06
N GLN A 164 -16.49 -4.76 -22.30
CA GLN A 164 -17.29 -5.66 -23.14
C GLN A 164 -18.68 -5.86 -22.55
N LYS A 165 -18.80 -6.08 -21.25
CA LYS A 165 -20.10 -6.18 -20.57
C LYS A 165 -20.93 -4.91 -20.72
N MET A 166 -20.33 -3.75 -20.49
CA MET A 166 -21.02 -2.46 -20.69
C MET A 166 -21.45 -2.28 -22.14
N PHE A 167 -20.60 -2.67 -23.10
CA PHE A 167 -20.93 -2.64 -24.53
C PHE A 167 -22.10 -3.56 -24.87
N ASP A 168 -22.11 -4.79 -24.35
CA ASP A 168 -23.22 -5.74 -24.53
C ASP A 168 -24.51 -5.20 -23.91
N ASP A 169 -24.43 -4.57 -22.74
CA ASP A 169 -25.58 -3.96 -22.08
C ASP A 169 -26.10 -2.74 -22.86
N PHE A 170 -25.21 -1.92 -23.44
CA PHE A 170 -25.58 -0.85 -24.37
C PHE A 170 -26.22 -1.39 -25.65
N LYS A 171 -25.67 -2.48 -26.21
CA LYS A 171 -26.23 -3.15 -27.39
C LYS A 171 -27.61 -3.74 -27.12
N LYS A 172 -27.81 -4.38 -25.96
CA LYS A 172 -29.11 -4.93 -25.52
C LYS A 172 -30.13 -3.84 -25.25
N SER A 173 -29.71 -2.74 -24.62
CA SER A 173 -30.61 -1.63 -24.27
C SER A 173 -30.89 -0.68 -25.42
N GLY A 174 -30.15 -0.80 -26.54
CA GLY A 174 -30.24 0.11 -27.69
C GLY A 174 -29.78 1.54 -27.38
N LYS A 175 -29.25 1.78 -26.18
CA LYS A 175 -28.75 3.10 -25.75
C LYS A 175 -27.30 3.24 -26.17
N LYS A 176 -26.97 4.39 -26.75
CA LYS A 176 -25.59 4.77 -27.03
C LYS A 176 -24.97 5.40 -25.78
N GLY A 177 -23.66 5.24 -25.61
CA GLY A 177 -22.91 5.90 -24.54
C GLY A 177 -22.97 7.42 -24.68
N THR A 178 -22.78 8.14 -23.57
CA THR A 178 -22.65 9.60 -23.59
C THR A 178 -21.35 9.97 -24.30
N PRO A 179 -21.39 10.75 -25.39
CA PRO A 179 -20.17 11.18 -26.07
C PRO A 179 -19.38 12.10 -25.13
N VAL A 180 -18.05 11.96 -25.15
CA VAL A 180 -17.14 12.77 -24.34
C VAL A 180 -16.92 14.09 -25.08
N THR A 181 -17.80 15.05 -24.84
CA THR A 181 -17.67 16.44 -25.30
C THR A 181 -17.31 17.31 -24.11
N GLU A 182 -16.80 18.52 -24.35
CA GLU A 182 -16.43 19.43 -23.26
C GLU A 182 -17.60 19.73 -22.32
N GLU A 183 -18.80 19.88 -22.86
CA GLU A 183 -20.02 20.11 -22.07
C GLU A 183 -20.36 18.89 -21.20
N THR A 184 -20.32 17.68 -21.75
CA THR A 184 -20.63 16.46 -20.98
C THR A 184 -19.56 16.18 -19.93
N LEU A 185 -18.30 16.52 -20.22
CA LEU A 185 -17.19 16.44 -19.28
C LEU A 185 -17.35 17.45 -18.13
N LYS A 186 -17.69 18.72 -18.41
CA LYS A 186 -17.98 19.74 -17.38
C LYS A 186 -19.12 19.30 -16.47
N ILE A 187 -20.22 18.78 -17.04
CA ILE A 187 -21.34 18.21 -16.27
C ILE A 187 -20.85 17.05 -15.37
N TRP A 188 -19.98 16.17 -15.89
CA TRP A 188 -19.42 15.07 -15.11
C TRP A 188 -18.49 15.55 -13.99
N GLN A 189 -17.64 16.54 -14.25
CA GLN A 189 -16.75 17.16 -13.26
C GLN A 189 -17.57 17.82 -12.16
N ASP A 190 -18.62 18.58 -12.49
CA ASP A 190 -19.55 19.18 -11.54
C ASP A 190 -20.26 18.13 -10.70
N LYS A 191 -20.73 17.04 -11.34
CA LYS A 191 -21.34 15.92 -10.64
C LYS A 191 -20.36 15.24 -9.68
N LYS A 192 -19.10 15.07 -10.08
CA LYS A 192 -18.02 14.55 -9.22
C LYS A 192 -17.69 15.47 -8.07
N ARG A 193 -17.57 16.79 -8.31
CA ARG A 193 -17.35 17.80 -7.26
C ARG A 193 -18.50 17.80 -6.27
N LYS A 194 -19.75 17.84 -6.74
CA LYS A 194 -20.96 17.78 -5.90
C LYS A 194 -21.01 16.50 -5.06
N LYS A 195 -20.75 15.33 -5.67
CA LYS A 195 -20.70 14.06 -4.93
C LYS A 195 -19.64 14.06 -3.83
N ARG A 196 -18.43 14.56 -4.12
CA ARG A 196 -17.35 14.68 -3.13
C ARG A 196 -17.75 15.61 -1.99
N LEU A 197 -18.37 16.75 -2.30
CA LEU A 197 -18.87 17.71 -1.31
C LEU A 197 -19.99 17.09 -0.45
N GLU A 198 -20.91 16.33 -1.03
CA GLU A 198 -21.98 15.64 -0.30
C GLU A 198 -21.42 14.55 0.63
N GLU A 199 -20.44 13.78 0.17
CA GLU A 199 -19.74 12.78 0.99
C GLU A 199 -19.00 13.45 2.15
N ALA A 200 -18.29 14.56 1.89
CA ALA A 200 -17.63 15.35 2.93
C ALA A 200 -18.65 15.93 3.92
N LYS A 201 -19.76 16.52 3.44
CA LYS A 201 -20.87 17.01 4.28
C LYS A 201 -21.44 15.92 5.16
N LYS A 202 -21.71 14.74 4.60
CA LYS A 202 -22.26 13.60 5.34
C LYS A 202 -21.28 13.07 6.39
N LEU A 203 -19.99 13.05 6.08
CA LEU A 203 -18.94 12.66 7.02
C LEU A 203 -18.86 13.66 8.20
N VAL A 204 -18.80 14.96 7.91
CA VAL A 204 -18.79 16.04 8.92
C VAL A 204 -20.06 16.02 9.77
N GLU A 205 -21.22 15.83 9.16
CA GLU A 205 -22.51 15.73 9.86
C GLU A 205 -22.59 14.47 10.74
N ALA A 206 -22.13 13.32 10.24
CA ALA A 206 -22.08 12.10 11.04
C ALA A 206 -21.12 12.24 12.23
N GLU A 207 -20.01 12.95 12.06
CA GLU A 207 -19.01 13.16 13.11
C GLU A 207 -19.45 14.19 14.15
N SER A 208 -20.10 15.26 13.71
CA SER A 208 -20.70 16.27 14.59
C SER A 208 -21.87 15.70 15.40
N ARG A 209 -22.70 14.82 14.80
CA ARG A 209 -23.76 14.09 15.53
C ARG A 209 -23.21 13.12 16.58
N LYS A 210 -22.03 12.53 16.35
CA LYS A 210 -21.41 11.55 17.27
C LYS A 210 -20.85 12.18 18.56
N LYS A 211 -20.64 13.50 18.64
CA LYS A 211 -20.04 14.12 19.83
C LYS A 211 -20.62 15.51 20.14
N LYS A 212 -21.45 15.61 21.19
CA LYS A 212 -21.70 16.87 21.94
C LYS A 212 -20.40 17.28 22.64
N GLY A 213 -19.59 18.16 22.03
CA GLY A 213 -18.41 18.73 22.70
C GLY A 213 -17.22 19.14 21.83
N GLY A 214 -17.41 19.46 20.55
CA GLY A 214 -16.38 20.11 19.71
C GLY A 214 -15.21 19.21 19.24
N LYS A 215 -14.94 18.09 19.92
CA LYS A 215 -13.87 17.13 19.56
C LYS A 215 -14.19 16.21 18.37
N GLY A 216 -15.30 16.44 17.67
CA GLY A 216 -15.69 15.71 16.47
C GLY A 216 -14.98 16.21 15.23
N LEU A 217 -14.75 17.52 15.12
CA LEU A 217 -14.18 18.12 13.91
C LEU A 217 -12.69 17.77 13.68
N SER A 218 -11.99 17.32 14.72
CA SER A 218 -10.56 16.96 14.69
C SER A 218 -10.25 15.58 14.09
N VAL A 219 -11.25 14.70 13.92
CA VAL A 219 -11.02 13.34 13.40
C VAL A 219 -11.14 13.28 11.86
N LEU A 220 -11.74 14.29 11.24
CA LEU A 220 -11.71 14.53 9.80
C LEU A 220 -10.38 15.13 9.34
N SER A 221 -9.93 14.77 8.13
CA SER A 221 -8.75 15.40 7.52
C SER A 221 -9.00 16.89 7.23
N GLY A 222 -7.98 17.73 7.42
CA GLY A 222 -8.09 19.18 7.18
C GLY A 222 -8.61 19.52 5.77
N ARG A 223 -8.23 18.72 4.76
CA ARG A 223 -8.75 18.85 3.40
C ARG A 223 -10.27 18.64 3.31
N ALA A 224 -10.82 17.66 4.02
CA ALA A 224 -12.26 17.40 4.04
C ALA A 224 -13.03 18.54 4.73
N LEU A 225 -12.48 19.10 5.81
CA LEU A 225 -13.04 20.29 6.47
C LEU A 225 -13.00 21.52 5.56
N TYR A 226 -11.90 21.72 4.82
CA TYR A 226 -11.73 22.85 3.90
C TYR A 226 -12.70 22.77 2.73
N GLU A 227 -12.91 21.58 2.17
CA GLU A 227 -13.93 21.35 1.14
C GLU A 227 -15.36 21.53 1.70
N TYR A 228 -15.62 21.22 2.97
CA TYR A 228 -16.92 21.43 3.62
C TYR A 228 -17.22 22.90 3.93
N ASN A 229 -16.25 23.61 4.52
CA ASN A 229 -16.37 25.02 4.85
C ASN A 229 -15.00 25.71 4.79
N LYS A 230 -14.69 26.26 3.62
CA LYS A 230 -13.47 27.04 3.34
C LYS A 230 -13.29 28.24 4.29
N SER A 231 -14.38 28.83 4.78
CA SER A 231 -14.32 29.99 5.67
C SER A 231 -13.83 29.67 7.09
N LEU A 232 -13.76 28.39 7.47
CA LEU A 232 -13.17 27.95 8.74
C LEU A 232 -11.64 27.96 8.73
N PHE A 233 -11.01 28.11 7.56
CA PHE A 233 -9.56 28.14 7.37
C PHE A 233 -9.12 29.52 6.90
N LYS A 234 -9.51 30.55 7.64
CA LYS A 234 -8.82 31.84 7.54
C LYS A 234 -7.55 31.68 8.34
N ASP A 235 -6.39 31.82 7.70
CA ASP A 235 -5.14 31.92 8.42
C ASP A 235 -5.26 33.16 9.34
N ASP A 236 -5.30 32.94 10.65
CA ASP A 236 -5.14 34.04 11.60
C ASP A 236 -3.75 34.63 11.34
N GLU A 237 -3.69 35.93 11.06
CA GLU A 237 -2.47 36.72 10.77
C GLU A 237 -1.36 36.56 11.83
N ALA A 238 -1.67 35.99 13.00
CA ALA A 238 -0.75 35.74 14.10
C ALA A 238 -0.01 34.38 14.03
N ALA A 239 -0.25 33.53 13.03
CA ALA A 239 0.45 32.25 12.89
C ALA A 239 1.77 32.33 12.08
N ASN A 240 2.12 33.51 11.57
CA ASN A 240 3.39 33.77 10.87
C ASN A 240 4.41 34.44 11.81
N ASP A 241 4.75 33.78 12.92
CA ASP A 241 5.86 34.17 13.83
C ASP A 241 7.24 33.75 13.26
N ASN A 242 7.38 33.69 11.93
CA ASN A 242 8.67 33.55 11.27
C ASN A 242 8.86 34.79 10.40
N GLU A 243 9.61 35.76 10.93
CA GLU A 243 10.09 36.93 10.23
C GLU A 243 10.91 36.52 8.99
N THR A 244 10.23 36.26 7.87
CA THR A 244 10.83 36.47 6.55
C THR A 244 10.74 37.96 6.28
N PRO A 245 11.88 38.68 6.18
CA PRO A 245 11.88 40.11 5.95
C PRO A 245 11.25 40.40 4.59
N GLU A 246 10.26 41.28 4.63
CA GLU A 246 9.49 41.79 3.51
C GLU A 246 10.41 42.32 2.39
N SER A 247 10.49 41.60 1.26
CA SER A 247 10.76 42.25 -0.02
C SER A 247 9.43 42.65 -0.63
N ALA A 248 9.10 43.92 -0.40
CA ALA A 248 8.13 44.74 -1.12
C ALA A 248 7.60 44.13 -2.44
N VAL A 249 6.38 43.58 -2.38
CA VAL A 249 5.49 43.61 -3.54
C VAL A 249 4.19 44.22 -3.06
N ALA A 250 4.03 45.47 -3.45
CA ALA A 250 2.89 46.32 -3.19
C ALA A 250 1.56 45.60 -3.44
N ASN A 251 0.57 45.99 -2.64
CA ASN A 251 -0.86 45.85 -2.90
C ASN A 251 -1.20 46.09 -4.37
N LYS A 252 -1.11 45.05 -5.19
CA LYS A 252 -1.89 44.93 -6.41
C LYS A 252 -3.15 44.21 -5.97
N LYS A 253 -4.26 44.92 -6.01
CA LYS A 253 -5.60 44.33 -6.07
C LYS A 253 -5.60 43.44 -7.32
N VAL A 254 -5.22 42.17 -7.16
CA VAL A 254 -5.32 41.14 -8.19
C VAL A 254 -6.62 40.42 -7.95
N ASP A 255 -7.34 40.28 -9.06
CA ASP A 255 -8.73 39.95 -9.18
C ASP A 255 -9.05 38.53 -8.71
N SER A 256 -10.33 38.19 -8.74
CA SER A 256 -10.98 37.03 -8.13
C SER A 256 -10.10 35.77 -8.00
N VAL A 257 -10.26 35.09 -6.86
CA VAL A 257 -9.69 33.77 -6.53
C VAL A 257 -9.86 32.70 -7.63
N ASP A 258 -10.75 32.92 -8.60
CA ASP A 258 -10.91 32.11 -9.80
C ASP A 258 -9.73 32.25 -10.78
N GLU A 259 -9.13 33.43 -10.95
CA GLU A 259 -7.93 33.61 -11.80
C GLU A 259 -6.70 32.89 -11.22
N VAL A 260 -6.54 32.88 -9.90
CA VAL A 260 -5.44 32.15 -9.23
C VAL A 260 -5.67 30.63 -9.34
N ALA A 261 -6.92 30.18 -9.28
CA ALA A 261 -7.26 28.78 -9.49
C ALA A 261 -7.03 28.34 -10.94
N GLU A 262 -7.41 29.16 -11.92
CA GLU A 262 -7.11 28.89 -13.34
C GLU A 262 -5.61 28.91 -13.62
N LYS A 263 -4.86 29.84 -13.02
CA LYS A 263 -3.40 29.92 -13.19
C LYS A 263 -2.67 28.73 -12.57
N VAL A 264 -3.13 28.20 -11.43
CA VAL A 264 -2.56 26.98 -10.83
C VAL A 264 -2.98 25.73 -11.61
N GLN A 265 -4.17 25.73 -12.25
CA GLN A 265 -4.57 24.63 -13.13
C GLN A 265 -3.80 24.65 -14.46
N SER A 266 -3.50 25.82 -15.02
CA SER A 266 -2.67 25.97 -16.22
C SER A 266 -1.19 25.68 -15.95
N ASP A 267 -0.68 25.98 -14.75
CA ASP A 267 0.72 25.67 -14.39
C ASP A 267 0.90 24.18 -14.00
N LEU A 268 -0.19 23.49 -13.64
CA LEU A 268 -0.20 22.07 -13.31
C LEU A 268 -0.42 21.17 -14.54
N PHE A 269 -1.08 21.68 -15.59
CA PHE A 269 -1.12 21.07 -16.90
C PHE A 269 -0.16 21.83 -17.79
N LEU A 270 1.07 21.32 -17.90
CA LEU A 270 2.09 21.79 -18.84
C LEU A 270 1.43 22.07 -20.20
N GLU A 271 1.11 23.33 -20.48
CA GLU A 271 0.87 23.83 -21.82
C GLU A 271 2.26 23.90 -22.45
N GLY A 272 2.77 22.70 -22.74
CA GLY A 272 3.91 22.51 -23.61
C GLY A 272 3.46 22.98 -24.97
N ASP A 273 3.80 24.23 -25.25
CA ASP A 273 4.10 24.71 -26.58
C ASP A 273 5.17 23.75 -27.15
N ASP A 274 4.72 22.64 -27.74
CA ASP A 274 5.52 21.63 -28.43
C ASP A 274 5.88 22.12 -29.86
N ASP A 275 5.92 23.44 -30.10
CA ASP A 275 6.24 24.04 -31.39
C ASP A 275 7.67 24.66 -31.49
N ASP A 276 8.50 24.57 -30.43
CA ASP A 276 9.87 25.13 -30.42
C ASP A 276 11.01 24.06 -30.46
N LEU A 277 10.73 22.85 -30.95
CA LEU A 277 11.74 21.77 -31.07
C LEU A 277 12.20 21.46 -32.50
N ASP A 278 11.88 22.31 -33.48
CA ASP A 278 12.28 22.12 -34.88
C ASP A 278 13.44 23.05 -35.34
N ASP A 279 14.08 23.83 -34.45
CA ASP A 279 15.15 24.77 -34.83
C ASP A 279 16.51 24.46 -34.20
N LEU A 280 16.86 23.18 -34.12
CA LEU A 280 18.21 22.72 -33.74
C LEU A 280 18.83 21.88 -34.86
N GLU A 281 18.92 22.50 -36.04
CA GLU A 281 19.82 22.10 -37.12
C GLU A 281 20.72 23.31 -37.46
N ASP A 282 22.02 23.02 -37.61
CA ASP A 282 23.16 23.91 -37.99
C ASP A 282 23.74 24.90 -36.95
N ASP A 283 24.74 24.42 -36.19
CA ASP A 283 26.15 24.89 -36.32
C ASP A 283 27.15 23.88 -35.72
#